data_AF-A0A2V2YSN6-F1
#
_entry.id   AF-A0A2V2YSN6-F1
#
_cell.length_a   1.000
_cell.length_b   1.000
_cell.length_c   1.000
_cell.angle_alpha   90.00
_cell.angle_beta   90.00
_cell.angle_gamma   90.00
#
_symmetry.space_group_name_H-M   'P 1'
#
loop_
_entity.id
_entity.type
_entity.pdbx_description
1 polymer ?
#
loop_
_entity_poly.entity_id
_entity_poly.type
_entity_poly.pdbx_seq_one_letter_code
_entity_poly.pdbx_strand_id
1 'polypeptide(L)' 'MCNIHSGSTSDFVNSINEQQYRQRKNKERFGKGTPSSKLQTKQHTNNP' A
#
# COMPACT_ATOMS: atom_id res chain seq x y z
N MET A 1 23.60 1.26 11.52
CA MET A 1 23.50 -0.10 10.95
C MET A 1 22.30 -0.80 11.58
N CYS A 2 21.63 -1.66 10.84
CA CYS A 2 20.21 -2.03 10.97
C CYS A 2 19.73 -2.33 12.41
N ASN A 3 18.67 -1.64 12.85
CA ASN A 3 17.90 -2.00 14.03
C ASN A 3 17.21 -3.34 13.78
N ILE A 4 17.73 -4.41 14.38
CA ILE A 4 17.07 -5.72 14.40
C ILE A 4 15.80 -5.56 15.24
N HIS A 5 14.67 -5.46 14.55
CA HIS A 5 13.36 -5.46 15.19
C HIS A 5 13.20 -6.79 15.92
N SER A 6 13.04 -6.76 17.23
CA SER A 6 12.75 -7.91 18.08
C SER A 6 11.30 -8.39 17.92
N GLY A 7 10.85 -8.56 16.68
CA GLY A 7 9.69 -9.38 16.34
C GLY A 7 10.19 -10.78 16.03
N SER A 8 9.40 -11.80 16.33
CA SER A 8 9.77 -13.18 15.98
C SER A 8 10.10 -13.24 14.48
N THR A 9 11.05 -14.07 14.06
CA THR A 9 11.35 -14.29 12.63
C THR A 9 10.07 -14.60 11.84
N SER A 10 9.10 -15.24 12.49
CA SER A 10 7.76 -15.47 11.94
C SER A 10 6.99 -14.18 11.61
N ASP A 11 7.07 -13.15 12.46
CA ASP A 11 6.41 -11.86 12.24
C ASP A 11 6.99 -11.13 11.02
N PHE A 12 8.32 -11.20 10.87
CA PHE A 12 8.98 -10.65 9.68
C PHE A 12 8.53 -11.38 8.41
N VAL A 13 8.58 -12.71 8.39
CA VAL A 13 8.14 -13.52 7.24
C VAL A 13 6.66 -13.26 6.92
N ASN A 14 5.81 -13.20 7.94
CA ASN A 14 4.39 -12.88 7.78
C ASN A 14 4.19 -11.49 7.17
N SER A 15 4.95 -10.48 7.59
CA SER A 15 4.87 -9.13 7.04
C SER A 15 5.23 -9.08 5.55
N ILE A 16 6.26 -9.84 5.14
CA ILE A 16 6.68 -9.93 3.73
C ILE A 16 5.61 -10.64 2.89
N ASN A 17 5.09 -11.77 3.37
CA ASN A 17 4.03 -12.51 2.70
C ASN A 17 2.77 -11.66 2.53
N GLU A 18 2.39 -10.92 3.57
CA GLU A 18 1.24 -10.04 3.55
C GLU A 18 1.43 -8.88 2.55
N GLN A 19 2.63 -8.29 2.51
CA GLN A 19 2.96 -7.23 1.56
C GLN A 19 2.84 -7.72 0.12
N GLN A 20 3.38 -8.89 -0.19
CA GLN A 20 3.29 -9.50 -1.52
C GLN A 20 1.84 -9.83 -1.90
N TYR A 21 1.07 -10.37 -0.95
CA TYR A 21 -0.35 -10.65 -1.17
C TYR A 21 -1.13 -9.38 -1.51
N ARG A 22 -0.94 -8.30 -0.74
CA ARG A 22 -1.57 -7.00 -0.97
C ARG A 22 -1.20 -6.43 -2.33
N GLN A 23 0.07 -6.51 -2.74
CA GLN A 23 0.52 -6.05 -4.06
C GLN A 23 -0.14 -6.85 -5.19
N ARG A 24 -0.20 -8.19 -5.07
CA ARG A 24 -0.88 -9.04 -6.05
C ARG A 24 -2.36 -8.68 -6.15
N LYS A 25 -3.05 -8.54 -5.01
CA LYS A 25 -4.47 -8.15 -4.99
C LYS A 25 -4.71 -6.75 -5.54
N ASN A 26 -3.81 -5.81 -5.28
CA ASN A 26 -3.90 -4.49 -5.87
C ASN A 26 -3.74 -4.54 -7.40
N LYS A 27 -2.82 -5.36 -7.91
CA LYS A 27 -2.64 -5.59 -9.35
C LYS A 27 -3.87 -6.24 -9.99
N GLU A 28 -4.48 -7.24 -9.33
CA GLU A 28 -5.70 -7.91 -9.79
C GLU A 28 -6.92 -6.97 -9.80
N ARG A 29 -7.13 -6.21 -8.72
CA ARG A 29 -8.34 -5.40 -8.53
C ARG A 29 -8.30 -4.05 -9.23
N PHE A 30 -7.12 -3.49 -9.40
CA PHE A 30 -6.97 -2.11 -9.88
C PHE A 30 -6.16 -1.98 -11.17
N GLY A 31 -5.73 -3.10 -11.76
CA GLY A 31 -4.96 -3.12 -13.00
C GLY A 31 -3.66 -2.31 -12.95
N LYS A 32 -3.18 -1.86 -14.12
CA LYS A 32 -2.02 -0.95 -14.26
C LYS A 32 -2.41 0.54 -14.10
N GLY A 33 -3.58 0.84 -13.51
CA GLY A 33 -4.04 2.21 -13.34
C GLY A 33 -3.10 3.00 -12.44
N THR A 34 -2.63 4.15 -12.90
CA THR A 34 -1.80 5.04 -12.08
C THR A 34 -2.61 5.51 -10.87
N PRO A 35 -2.02 5.58 -9.66
CA PRO A 35 -2.71 6.11 -8.47
C PRO A 35 -3.33 7.49 -8.71
N SER A 36 -2.69 8.28 -9.59
CA SER A 36 -3.17 9.58 -10.07
C SER A 36 -4.58 9.53 -10.67
N SER A 37 -4.94 8.46 -11.39
CA SER A 37 -6.29 8.29 -11.95
C SER A 37 -7.38 8.08 -10.90
N LYS A 38 -7.02 7.70 -9.66
CA LYS A 38 -7.95 7.48 -8.56
C LYS A 38 -7.97 8.60 -7.53
N LEU A 39 -7.04 9.55 -7.62
CA LEU A 39 -7.06 10.75 -6.81
C LEU A 39 -8.26 11.58 -7.27
N GLN A 40 -9.20 11.80 -6.34
CA GLN A 40 -10.36 12.64 -6.63
C GLN A 40 -9.86 14.05 -6.98
N THR A 41 -10.12 14.49 -8.21
CA THR A 41 -9.78 15.85 -8.68
C THR A 41 -10.73 16.91 -8.15
N LYS A 42 -11.58 16.57 -7.18
CA LYS A 42 -12.59 17.49 -6.64
C LYS A 42 -11.88 18.63 -5.92
N GLN A 43 -11.78 19.77 -6.61
CA GLN A 43 -11.45 21.05 -6.00
C GLN A 43 -12.57 21.36 -5.01
N HIS A 44 -12.26 21.33 -3.71
CA HIS A 44 -13.17 21.88 -2.72
C HIS A 44 -13.17 23.39 -2.91
N THR A 45 -14.17 23.90 -3.64
CA THR A 45 -14.40 25.33 -3.73
C THR A 45 -14.74 25.82 -2.32
N ASN A 46 -13.83 26.59 -1.72
CA ASN A 46 -14.14 27.35 -0.52
C ASN A 46 -14.98 28.53 -0.98
N ASN A 47 -16.30 28.40 -0.93
CA ASN A 47 -17.23 29.48 -1.25
C ASN A 47 -17.28 30.44 -0.06
N PRO A 48 -16.73 31.67 -0.16
CA PRO A 48 -16.90 32.70 0.87
C PRO A 48 -18.35 33.16 0.97
#